data_AF-A0A662I8F9-F1
#
_entry.id   AF-A0A662I8F9-F1
#
_cell.length_a   1.000
_cell.length_b   1.000
_cell.length_c   1.000
_cell.angle_alpha   90.00
_cell.angle_beta   90.00
_cell.angle_gamma   90.00
#
_symmetry.space_group_name_H-M   'P 1'
#
loop_
_entity.id
_entity.type
_entity.pdbx_description
1 polymer ?
#
loop_
_entity_poly.entity_id
_entity_poly.type
_entity_poly.pdbx_seq_one_letter_code
_entity_poly.pdbx_strand_id
1 'polypeptide(L)'
;ACAPRPSYSAEVMDMRLDAVVAATAFALAVSTLLSVYAQGLETAYVGRVKCWIRAEEVADEVVAGRVPAGGHVVIRLISRDGVVERVVGLGRGASCYTFRLLENGTLLYVEVIGG
;
A
#
# COMPACT_ATOMS: atom_id res chain seq x y z
N ALA A 1 -65.57 35.70 9.93
CA ALA A 1 -64.11 35.62 10.14
C ALA A 1 -63.70 34.16 10.13
N CYS A 2 -62.85 33.75 9.19
CA CYS A 2 -62.00 32.56 9.29
C CYS A 2 -60.93 32.71 8.20
N ALA A 3 -59.75 33.21 8.60
CA ALA A 3 -58.57 33.19 7.74
C ALA A 3 -58.04 31.74 7.67
N PRO A 4 -57.64 31.23 6.50
CA PRO A 4 -56.94 29.95 6.44
C PRO A 4 -55.56 30.11 7.09
N ARG A 5 -55.25 29.25 8.07
CA ARG A 5 -53.92 29.13 8.70
C ARG A 5 -52.91 28.49 7.72
N PRO A 6 -51.61 28.78 7.87
CA PRO A 6 -50.62 28.50 6.85
C PRO A 6 -50.24 27.02 6.86
N SER A 7 -50.73 26.25 5.88
CA SER A 7 -50.21 24.90 5.57
C SER A 7 -48.80 24.95 4.97
N TYR A 8 -48.34 26.12 4.54
CA TYR A 8 -47.05 26.31 3.86
C TYR A 8 -45.81 26.17 4.76
N SER A 9 -45.95 26.27 6.09
CA SER A 9 -44.80 26.24 7.01
C SER A 9 -44.34 24.83 7.41
N ALA A 10 -45.20 23.82 7.33
CA ALA A 10 -44.84 22.45 7.71
C ALA A 10 -44.05 21.73 6.60
N GLU A 11 -44.52 21.79 5.35
CA GLU A 11 -43.85 21.16 4.20
C GLU A 11 -42.46 21.76 3.93
N VAL A 12 -42.29 23.07 4.12
CA VAL A 12 -40.99 23.73 3.96
C VAL A 12 -40.00 23.32 5.06
N MET A 13 -40.50 23.01 6.26
CA MET A 13 -39.66 22.59 7.38
C MET A 13 -39.20 21.13 7.22
N ASP A 14 -40.06 20.23 6.72
CA ASP A 14 -39.69 18.85 6.36
C ASP A 14 -38.65 18.81 5.24
N MET A 15 -38.86 19.58 4.17
CA MET A 15 -37.92 19.61 3.02
C MET A 15 -36.53 20.17 3.42
N ARG A 16 -36.47 21.04 4.43
CA ARG A 16 -35.20 21.52 5.00
C ARG A 16 -34.56 20.50 5.94
N LEU A 17 -35.35 19.75 6.68
CA LEU A 17 -34.85 18.66 7.51
C LEU A 17 -34.27 17.55 6.64
N ASP A 18 -34.95 17.18 5.56
CA ASP A 18 -34.50 16.20 4.57
C ASP A 18 -33.19 16.63 3.90
N ALA A 19 -33.06 17.91 3.56
CA ALA A 19 -31.81 18.46 3.00
C ALA A 19 -30.65 18.38 4.00
N VAL A 20 -30.90 18.63 5.29
CA VAL A 20 -29.89 18.51 6.36
C VAL A 20 -29.53 17.04 6.58
N VAL A 21 -30.51 16.13 6.60
CA VAL A 21 -30.28 14.69 6.72
C VAL A 21 -29.48 14.16 5.53
N ALA A 22 -29.81 14.59 4.30
CA ALA A 22 -29.05 14.21 3.12
C ALA A 22 -27.61 14.74 3.14
N ALA A 23 -27.41 16.00 3.53
CA ALA A 23 -26.08 16.61 3.63
C ALA A 23 -25.22 15.92 4.70
N THR A 24 -25.81 15.61 5.85
CA THR A 24 -25.11 14.89 6.95
C THR A 24 -24.81 13.45 6.57
N ALA A 25 -25.73 12.74 5.92
CA ALA A 25 -25.49 11.39 5.40
C ALA A 25 -24.37 11.38 4.36
N PHE A 26 -24.36 12.35 3.44
CA PHE A 26 -23.28 12.52 2.46
C PHE A 26 -21.94 12.80 3.12
N ALA A 27 -21.88 13.72 4.09
CA ALA A 27 -20.66 14.03 4.83
C ALA A 27 -20.13 12.81 5.59
N LEU A 28 -21.00 12.02 6.23
CA LEU A 28 -20.63 10.79 6.90
C LEU A 28 -20.12 9.74 5.90
N ALA A 29 -20.78 9.57 4.76
CA ALA A 29 -20.35 8.63 3.72
C ALA A 29 -18.98 9.01 3.13
N VAL A 30 -18.72 10.30 2.90
CA VAL A 30 -17.41 10.76 2.44
C VAL A 30 -16.35 10.56 3.52
N SER A 31 -16.66 10.86 4.78
CA SER A 31 -15.74 10.67 5.91
C SER A 31 -15.36 9.20 6.11
N THR A 32 -16.34 8.28 6.03
CA THR A 32 -16.06 6.84 6.13
C THR A 32 -15.22 6.34 4.97
N LEU A 33 -15.50 6.80 3.74
CA LEU A 33 -14.71 6.46 2.57
C LEU A 33 -13.25 6.94 2.70
N LEU A 34 -13.05 8.18 3.15
CA LEU A 34 -11.72 8.73 3.39
C LEU A 34 -10.97 7.99 4.51
N SER A 35 -11.66 7.62 5.58
CA SER A 35 -11.06 6.88 6.70
C SER A 35 -10.59 5.49 6.28
N VAL A 36 -11.43 4.74 5.55
CA VAL A 36 -11.07 3.42 5.02
C VAL A 36 -9.92 3.54 4.02
N TYR A 37 -9.94 4.55 3.16
CA TYR A 37 -8.87 4.80 2.20
C TYR A 37 -7.54 5.13 2.89
N ALA A 38 -7.56 5.99 3.92
CA ALA A 38 -6.37 6.35 4.69
C ALA A 38 -5.76 5.14 5.43
N GLN A 39 -6.60 4.31 6.06
CA GLN A 39 -6.14 3.06 6.71
C GLN A 39 -5.56 2.07 5.70
N GLY A 40 -6.18 1.95 4.51
CA GLY A 40 -5.66 1.13 3.41
C GLY A 40 -4.31 1.63 2.90
N LEU A 41 -4.12 2.94 2.81
CA LEU A 41 -2.85 3.56 2.43
C LEU A 41 -1.76 3.30 3.46
N GLU A 42 -2.05 3.48 4.75
CA GLU A 42 -1.09 3.28 5.83
C GLU A 42 -0.61 1.83 5.86
N THR A 43 -1.53 0.87 5.79
CA THR A 43 -1.20 -0.56 5.76
C THR A 43 -0.39 -0.95 4.51
N ALA A 44 -0.77 -0.46 3.33
CA ALA A 44 -0.02 -0.70 2.10
C ALA A 44 1.36 -0.03 2.09
N TYR A 45 1.49 1.14 2.71
CA TYR A 45 2.76 1.87 2.79
C TYR A 45 3.71 1.19 3.80
N VAL A 46 3.24 0.92 5.01
CA VAL A 46 4.02 0.24 6.06
C VAL A 46 4.42 -1.17 5.62
N GLY A 47 3.51 -1.92 5.00
CA GLY A 47 3.79 -3.24 4.44
C GLY A 47 4.89 -3.20 3.37
N ARG A 48 4.80 -2.25 2.43
CA ARG A 48 5.84 -2.06 1.40
C ARG A 48 7.18 -1.61 1.98
N VAL A 49 7.19 -0.74 2.99
CA VAL A 49 8.42 -0.31 3.67
C VAL A 49 9.09 -1.49 4.38
N LYS A 50 8.35 -2.30 5.15
CA LYS A 50 8.89 -3.49 5.81
C LYS A 50 9.46 -4.49 4.82
N CYS A 51 8.75 -4.70 3.71
CA CYS A 51 9.18 -5.61 2.66
C CYS A 51 10.43 -5.11 1.91
N TRP A 52 10.53 -3.79 1.68
CA TRP A 52 11.73 -3.17 1.13
C TRP A 52 12.93 -3.24 2.09
N ILE A 53 12.73 -2.97 3.38
CA ILE A 53 13.78 -3.12 4.41
C ILE A 53 14.32 -4.56 4.40
N ARG A 54 13.45 -5.55 4.28
CA ARG A 54 13.89 -6.95 4.19
C ARG A 54 14.74 -7.22 2.94
N ALA A 55 14.39 -6.61 1.80
CA ALA A 55 15.19 -6.74 0.58
C ALA A 55 16.59 -6.10 0.75
N GLU A 56 16.69 -4.97 1.46
CA GLU A 56 17.97 -4.34 1.80
C GLU A 56 18.82 -5.19 2.74
N GLU A 57 18.24 -5.75 3.81
CA GLU A 57 18.94 -6.67 4.72
C GLU A 57 19.51 -7.87 3.98
N VAL A 58 18.73 -8.46 3.07
CA VAL A 58 19.16 -9.57 2.23
C VAL A 58 20.30 -9.14 1.29
N ALA A 59 20.23 -7.94 0.71
CA ALA A 59 21.32 -7.40 -0.09
C ALA A 59 22.59 -7.23 0.74
N ASP A 60 22.51 -6.74 1.98
CA ASP A 60 23.64 -6.63 2.91
C ASP A 60 24.24 -8.00 3.25
N GLU A 61 23.41 -9.02 3.49
CA GLU A 61 23.85 -10.39 3.71
C GLU A 61 24.60 -10.95 2.50
N VAL A 62 24.07 -10.74 1.29
CA VAL A 62 24.69 -11.20 0.04
C VAL A 62 26.02 -10.51 -0.21
N VAL A 63 26.10 -9.19 -0.01
CA VAL A 63 27.36 -8.43 -0.12
C VAL A 63 28.37 -8.91 0.92
N ALA A 64 27.93 -9.27 2.12
CA ALA A 64 28.79 -9.85 3.16
C ALA A 64 29.14 -11.33 2.93
N GLY A 65 28.74 -11.93 1.81
CA GLY A 65 29.02 -13.33 1.46
C GLY A 65 28.20 -14.36 2.25
N ARG A 66 27.14 -13.93 2.95
CA ARG A 66 26.23 -14.81 3.68
C ARG A 66 25.09 -15.29 2.78
N VAL A 67 24.55 -16.46 3.10
CA VAL A 67 23.35 -16.99 2.45
C VAL A 67 22.13 -16.49 3.22
N PRO A 68 21.15 -15.85 2.54
CA PRO A 68 19.95 -15.35 3.18
C PRO A 68 19.21 -16.41 3.98
N ALA A 69 18.96 -16.14 5.25
CA ALA A 69 18.22 -17.04 6.12
C ALA A 69 16.71 -16.86 5.92
N GLY A 70 16.09 -17.84 5.25
CA GLY A 70 14.62 -17.98 5.15
C GLY A 70 13.95 -17.02 4.16
N GLY A 71 12.77 -17.44 3.69
CA GLY A 71 11.98 -16.72 2.68
C GLY A 71 12.33 -17.12 1.26
N HIS A 72 11.54 -16.62 0.30
CA HIS A 72 11.82 -16.79 -1.11
C HIS A 72 12.58 -15.57 -1.62
N VAL A 73 13.83 -15.77 -2.03
CA VAL A 73 14.72 -14.69 -2.46
C VAL A 73 15.28 -15.04 -3.84
N VAL A 74 15.17 -14.11 -4.78
CA VAL A 74 15.81 -14.16 -6.09
C VAL A 74 16.95 -13.14 -6.09
N ILE A 75 18.17 -13.62 -6.26
CA ILE A 75 19.38 -12.81 -6.34
C ILE A 75 19.87 -12.87 -7.77
N ARG A 76 20.09 -11.72 -8.41
CA ARG A 76 20.71 -11.62 -9.73
C ARG A 76 21.95 -10.76 -9.64
N LEU A 77 23.07 -11.27 -10.13
CA LEU A 77 24.29 -10.52 -10.36
C LEU A 77 24.39 -10.29 -11.86
N ILE A 78 24.24 -9.04 -12.29
CA ILE A 78 24.21 -8.64 -13.69
C ILE A 78 25.49 -7.85 -13.97
N SER A 79 26.42 -8.45 -14.70
CA SER A 79 27.65 -7.80 -15.17
C SER A 79 27.66 -7.69 -16.69
N ARG A 80 28.72 -7.13 -17.27
CA ARG A 80 28.92 -7.14 -18.73
C ARG A 80 29.14 -8.54 -19.28
N ASP A 81 29.69 -9.44 -18.46
CA ASP A 81 30.08 -10.79 -18.87
C ASP A 81 28.90 -11.77 -18.79
N GLY A 82 27.80 -11.40 -18.12
CA GLY A 82 26.57 -12.19 -18.08
C GLY A 82 25.72 -11.93 -16.84
N VAL A 83 24.70 -12.77 -16.69
CA VAL A 83 23.78 -12.76 -15.55
C VAL A 83 23.90 -14.06 -14.78
N VAL A 84 24.19 -13.96 -13.49
CA VAL A 84 24.15 -15.09 -12.56
C VAL A 84 22.94 -14.93 -11.67
N GLU A 85 21.99 -15.87 -11.75
CA GLU A 85 20.78 -15.89 -10.92
C GLU A 85 20.88 -17.01 -9.87
N ARG A 86 20.50 -16.68 -8.63
CA ARG A 86 20.36 -17.63 -7.54
C ARG A 86 19.01 -17.45 -6.88
N VAL A 87 18.23 -18.53 -6.84
CA VAL A 87 16.94 -18.57 -6.16
C VAL A 87 17.08 -19.36 -4.86
N VAL A 88 16.63 -18.78 -3.76
CA VAL A 88 16.58 -19.40 -2.44
C VAL A 88 15.11 -19.56 -2.05
N GLY A 89 14.69 -20.79 -1.75
CA GLY A 89 13.30 -21.10 -1.35
C GLY A 89 12.28 -21.15 -2.48
N LEU A 90 11.02 -21.42 -2.12
CA LEU A 90 9.85 -21.40 -3.00
C LEU A 90 8.79 -20.51 -2.34
N GLY A 91 8.36 -19.45 -3.02
CA GLY A 91 7.38 -18.51 -2.48
C GLY A 91 6.40 -18.04 -3.54
N ARG A 92 5.20 -17.67 -3.09
CA ARG A 92 4.16 -17.02 -3.91
C ARG A 92 3.63 -15.85 -3.10
N GLY A 93 3.44 -14.69 -3.73
CA GLY A 93 2.94 -13.50 -3.04
C GLY A 93 3.43 -12.21 -3.68
N ALA A 94 3.26 -11.11 -2.95
CA ALA A 94 3.85 -9.84 -3.33
C ALA A 94 5.38 -9.95 -3.33
N SER A 95 6.02 -9.27 -4.28
CA SER A 95 7.48 -9.18 -4.33
C SER A 95 7.93 -7.75 -4.11
N CYS A 96 9.07 -7.62 -3.42
CA CYS A 96 9.76 -6.36 -3.22
C CYS A 96 11.19 -6.55 -3.64
N TYR A 97 11.75 -5.54 -4.29
CA TYR A 97 13.09 -5.63 -4.83
C TYR A 97 13.93 -4.43 -4.41
N THR A 98 15.24 -4.66 -4.38
CA THR A 98 16.25 -3.63 -4.32
C THR A 98 17.35 -3.91 -5.35
N PHE A 99 18.09 -2.88 -5.72
CA PHE A 99 19.25 -2.99 -6.56
C PHE A 99 20.41 -2.19 -5.99
N ARG A 100 21.64 -2.70 -6.16
CA ARG A 100 22.87 -2.02 -5.77
C ARG A 100 23.92 -2.19 -6.85
N LEU A 101 24.69 -1.14 -7.10
CA LEU A 101 25.86 -1.23 -7.95
C LEU A 101 27.07 -1.56 -7.08
N LEU A 102 27.70 -2.70 -7.34
CA LEU A 102 28.93 -3.11 -6.66
C LEU A 102 30.13 -2.37 -7.25
N GLU A 103 31.23 -2.28 -6.49
CA GLU A 103 32.45 -1.57 -6.89
C GLU A 103 33.07 -2.10 -8.19
N ASN A 104 32.83 -3.38 -8.50
CA ASN A 104 33.29 -4.02 -9.74
C ASN A 104 32.38 -3.72 -10.96
N GLY A 105 31.38 -2.84 -10.82
CA GLY A 105 30.43 -2.49 -11.88
C GLY A 105 29.33 -3.53 -12.12
N THR A 106 29.21 -4.54 -11.25
CA THR A 106 28.12 -5.53 -11.30
C THR A 106 26.88 -4.97 -10.60
N LEU A 107 25.72 -5.07 -11.24
CA LEU A 107 24.43 -4.75 -10.65
C LEU A 107 23.95 -5.97 -9.84
N LEU A 108 23.87 -5.82 -8.53
CA LEU A 108 23.19 -6.75 -7.65
C LEU A 108 21.71 -6.38 -7.62
N TYR A 109 20.84 -7.28 -8.06
CA TYR A 109 19.40 -7.21 -7.93
C TYR A 109 18.95 -8.27 -6.92
N VAL A 110 18.16 -7.87 -5.94
CA VAL A 110 17.61 -8.74 -4.92
C VAL A 110 16.11 -8.55 -4.90
N GLU A 111 15.38 -9.64 -5.07
CA GLU A 111 13.93 -9.67 -4.97
C GLU A 111 13.54 -10.64 -3.86
N VAL A 112 12.77 -10.15 -2.90
CA VAL A 112 12.19 -10.93 -1.81
C VAL A 112 10.72 -11.10 -2.10
N ILE A 113 10.28 -12.36 -2.15
CA ILE A 113 8.90 -12.75 -2.35
C ILE A 113 8.36 -13.20 -1.00
N GLY A 114 7.46 -12.40 -0.45
CA GLY A 114 6.90 -12.60 0.89
C GLY A 114 5.53 -11.93 1.00
N GLY A 115 4.53 -12.71 1.39
CA GLY A 115 3.20 -12.23 1.79
C GLY A 115 3.17 -11.97 3.28
#